data_AF-A0A8H4J1W4-F1
#
_entry.id   AF-A0A8H4J1W4-F1
#
_cell.length_a   1.000
_cell.length_b   1.000
_cell.length_c   1.000
_cell.angle_alpha   90.00
_cell.angle_beta   90.00
_cell.angle_gamma   90.00
#
_symmetry.space_group_name_H-M   'P 1'
#
loop_
_entity.id
_entity.type
_entity.pdbx_description
1 polymer ?
#
loop_
_entity_poly.entity_id
_entity_poly.type
_entity_poly.pdbx_seq_one_letter_code
_entity_poly.pdbx_strand_id
1 'polypeptide(L)'
;MQSILHWKNLSTLGFMPIFAYLFHDILSLRQFRYPLKWVKYLEVGFCAVCCAVLLYDEYRLTSTGLICALLAMLLTGFAIGFVHPLDTSSTQACADHSSGPSLVKIVTVSFVITLGWCGKMEDTFQAAKHTLDIDPLLLGINIGSTMLAILLGHSFNVPVNIGGIFQISATIGSAKIVGFASLHLATRSYATELQLGAFYLTVICIIGAFQHARDTDRVTLSGLLFPFHRLRPPPLSPDLIALDNEGDSSQMELTEEATDRFGHAISIKQSSIVFSISIAACLVAILAWIGFIVGNFAGDANAFDLIPRLDLAYTPEHGFDVVISMYDEPIESIQSIMNDLSVVLPGSPLRVFLYTKSEDVEPSILAALTNAFRVTKLPNYGREGETYLQHILLNWNSLAKHTLFVQADVHNPREIFHRIQDYYSPNKTGMLSLGFSGSSCSIENCGDRWGWYEDQAVLNDICQRVGGKPCTNTNLLLSYKGQFIVSAKRIRAVRREFYEYLRTAMTDPESWAHKEPYLQGRKDSLNAPQFGYTLERLWSLIMQCSSEELAWKCPTLLSRTRRGGDLTDCQCLDP
;
A
#
# COMPACT_ATOMS: atom_id res chain seq x y z
N MET A 1 -6.54 -0.25 11.02
CA MET A 1 -5.98 -1.63 10.99
C MET A 1 -6.17 -2.27 9.63
N GLN A 2 -7.41 -2.49 9.17
CA GLN A 2 -7.67 -3.07 7.84
C GLN A 2 -7.06 -2.25 6.67
N SER A 3 -7.07 -0.92 6.75
CA SER A 3 -6.39 -0.07 5.75
C SER A 3 -4.88 -0.34 5.63
N ILE A 4 -4.21 -0.74 6.71
CA ILE A 4 -2.77 -1.03 6.71
C ILE A 4 -2.49 -2.36 6.00
N LEU A 5 -3.38 -3.35 6.15
CA LEU A 5 -3.24 -4.67 5.55
C LEU A 5 -3.43 -4.65 4.03
N HIS A 6 -4.23 -3.72 3.52
CA HIS A 6 -4.63 -3.68 2.11
C HIS A 6 -3.92 -2.60 1.29
N TRP A 7 -3.07 -1.77 1.92
CA TRP A 7 -2.37 -0.68 1.26
C TRP A 7 -0.90 -1.00 1.03
N LYS A 8 -0.50 -1.22 -0.23
CA LYS A 8 0.88 -1.60 -0.58
C LYS A 8 1.87 -0.43 -0.53
N ASN A 9 1.42 0.80 -0.76
CA ASN A 9 2.26 2.00 -0.72
C ASN A 9 2.18 2.70 0.64
N LEU A 10 3.11 2.35 1.52
CA LEU A 10 3.13 2.81 2.90
C LEU A 10 3.24 4.33 3.01
N SER A 11 3.93 4.99 2.09
CA SER A 11 4.06 6.46 2.09
C SER A 11 2.70 7.14 1.98
N THR A 12 1.88 6.72 1.02
CA THR A 12 0.53 7.26 0.83
C THR A 12 -0.39 6.92 2.00
N LEU A 13 -0.26 5.72 2.58
CA LEU A 13 -0.96 5.36 3.82
C LEU A 13 -0.59 6.33 4.96
N GLY A 14 0.67 6.73 5.05
CA GLY A 14 1.14 7.75 5.99
C GLY A 14 0.51 9.14 5.76
N PHE A 15 0.09 9.45 4.53
CA PHE A 15 -0.61 10.71 4.19
C PHE A 15 -2.11 10.65 4.47
N MET A 16 -2.72 9.47 4.58
CA MET A 16 -4.17 9.30 4.77
C MET A 16 -4.79 10.07 5.95
N PRO A 17 -4.13 10.30 7.09
CA PRO A 17 -4.75 11.03 8.20
C PRO A 17 -5.27 12.42 7.81
N ILE A 18 -4.72 13.06 6.77
CA ILE A 18 -5.22 14.37 6.30
C ILE A 18 -6.67 14.31 5.80
N PHE A 19 -7.12 13.14 5.31
CA PHE A 19 -8.50 12.94 4.88
C PHE A 19 -9.47 13.02 6.06
N ALA A 20 -9.05 12.58 7.25
CA ALA A 20 -9.88 12.71 8.45
C ALA A 20 -10.15 14.19 8.78
N TYR A 21 -9.16 15.07 8.61
CA TYR A 21 -9.36 16.52 8.78
C TYR A 21 -10.27 17.11 7.71
N LEU A 22 -10.12 16.67 6.45
CA LEU A 22 -11.04 17.08 5.39
C LEU A 22 -12.49 16.72 5.74
N PHE A 23 -12.75 15.48 6.19
CA PHE A 23 -14.10 15.05 6.56
C PHE A 23 -14.63 15.76 7.81
N HIS A 24 -13.75 16.04 8.78
CA HIS A 24 -14.07 16.89 9.92
C HIS A 24 -14.51 18.29 9.45
N ASP A 25 -13.76 18.92 8.55
CA ASP A 25 -14.08 20.26 8.05
C ASP A 25 -15.34 20.29 7.19
N ILE A 26 -15.63 19.22 6.44
CA ILE A 26 -16.90 19.08 5.71
C ILE A 26 -18.07 19.04 6.69
N LEU A 27 -17.93 18.35 7.83
CA LEU A 27 -18.96 18.30 8.86
C LEU A 27 -19.11 19.66 9.57
N SER A 28 -17.99 20.34 9.85
CA SER A 28 -17.96 21.64 10.53
C SER A 28 -18.66 22.74 9.71
N LEU A 29 -18.61 22.68 8.38
CA LEU A 29 -19.37 23.56 7.48
C LEU A 29 -20.89 23.54 7.75
N ARG A 30 -21.44 22.42 8.24
CA ARG A 30 -22.87 22.32 8.59
C ARG A 30 -23.17 22.81 10.00
N GLN A 31 -22.24 22.61 10.93
CA GLN A 31 -22.47 22.86 12.36
C GLN A 31 -22.18 24.31 12.77
N PHE A 32 -21.14 24.93 12.20
CA PHE A 32 -20.67 26.25 12.64
C PHE A 32 -21.18 27.39 11.78
N ARG A 33 -21.55 28.51 12.42
CA ARG A 33 -21.84 29.78 11.74
C ARG A 33 -20.53 30.55 11.55
N TYR A 34 -19.82 30.27 10.47
CA TYR A 34 -18.64 31.06 10.11
C TYR A 34 -19.04 32.47 9.63
N PRO A 35 -18.34 33.53 10.08
CA PRO A 35 -18.61 34.90 9.62
C PRO A 35 -18.37 35.06 8.11
N LEU A 36 -17.44 34.28 7.55
CA LEU A 36 -17.10 34.25 6.12
C LEU A 36 -17.20 32.82 5.58
N LYS A 37 -18.42 32.28 5.46
CA LYS A 37 -18.66 30.90 4.99
C LYS A 37 -17.92 30.55 3.70
N TRP A 38 -17.85 31.49 2.76
CA TRP A 38 -17.20 31.27 1.45
C TRP A 38 -15.69 30.98 1.59
N VAL A 39 -14.99 31.60 2.54
CA VAL A 39 -13.56 31.32 2.79
C VAL A 39 -13.38 29.88 3.24
N LYS A 40 -14.20 29.40 4.17
CA LYS A 40 -14.15 28.01 4.64
C LYS A 40 -14.55 27.03 3.53
N TYR A 41 -15.50 27.36 2.66
CA TYR A 41 -15.81 26.54 1.48
C TYR A 41 -14.63 26.44 0.51
N LEU A 42 -13.90 27.53 0.27
CA LEU A 42 -12.70 27.50 -0.58
C LEU A 42 -11.58 26.68 0.07
N GLU A 43 -11.38 26.82 1.37
CA GLU A 43 -10.39 26.04 2.13
C GLU A 43 -10.70 24.53 2.04
N VAL A 44 -11.95 24.13 2.32
CA VAL A 44 -12.39 22.73 2.20
C VAL A 44 -12.29 22.23 0.76
N GLY A 45 -12.67 23.07 -0.22
CA GLY A 45 -12.53 22.75 -1.64
C GLY A 45 -11.07 22.52 -2.03
N PHE A 46 -10.16 23.37 -1.55
CA PHE A 46 -8.73 23.24 -1.81
C PHE A 46 -8.14 21.98 -1.16
N CYS A 47 -8.45 21.73 0.12
CA CYS A 47 -8.06 20.50 0.81
C CYS A 47 -8.61 19.25 0.09
N ALA A 48 -9.85 19.29 -0.41
CA ALA A 48 -10.43 18.20 -1.18
C ALA A 48 -9.68 17.95 -2.50
N VAL A 49 -9.27 19.02 -3.19
CA VAL A 49 -8.44 18.91 -4.41
C VAL A 49 -7.08 18.30 -4.07
N CYS A 50 -6.40 18.74 -3.02
CA CYS A 50 -5.12 18.16 -2.62
C CYS A 50 -5.24 16.68 -2.21
N CYS A 51 -6.30 16.31 -1.49
CA CYS A 51 -6.61 14.92 -1.16
C CYS A 51 -6.89 14.09 -2.43
N ALA A 52 -7.64 14.64 -3.39
CA ALA A 52 -7.87 13.97 -4.67
C ALA A 52 -6.56 13.76 -5.44
N VAL A 53 -5.67 14.75 -5.44
CA VAL A 53 -4.33 14.67 -6.05
C VAL A 53 -3.49 13.55 -5.41
N LEU A 54 -3.55 13.39 -4.08
CA LEU A 54 -2.83 12.32 -3.39
C LEU A 54 -3.24 10.92 -3.83
N LEU A 55 -4.55 10.70 -4.00
CA LEU A 55 -5.08 9.42 -4.49
C LEU A 55 -4.88 9.25 -5.99
N TYR A 56 -4.98 10.33 -6.77
CA TYR A 56 -4.82 10.29 -8.21
C TYR A 56 -3.43 9.83 -8.63
N ASP A 57 -2.39 10.30 -7.92
CA ASP A 57 -1.00 9.89 -8.18
C ASP A 57 -0.60 8.58 -7.47
N GLU A 58 -1.52 7.92 -6.75
CA GLU A 58 -1.27 6.62 -6.14
C GLU A 58 -1.29 5.52 -7.21
N TYR A 59 -0.09 5.12 -7.63
CA TYR A 59 0.11 4.07 -8.63
C TYR A 59 -0.13 2.65 -8.09
N ARG A 60 -0.21 2.46 -6.77
CA ARG A 60 -0.48 1.17 -6.10
C ARG A 60 -1.92 1.04 -5.61
N LEU A 61 -2.84 1.79 -6.18
CA LEU A 61 -4.21 1.84 -5.69
C LEU A 61 -4.91 0.50 -5.92
N THR A 62 -5.51 -0.03 -4.85
CA THR A 62 -6.39 -1.19 -4.92
C THR A 62 -7.81 -0.76 -4.54
N SER A 63 -8.83 -1.40 -5.12
CA SER A 63 -10.23 -1.10 -4.78
C SER A 63 -10.52 -1.33 -3.30
N THR A 64 -10.06 -2.45 -2.74
CA THR A 64 -10.17 -2.77 -1.31
C THR A 64 -9.44 -1.75 -0.44
N GLY A 65 -8.20 -1.40 -0.79
CA GLY A 65 -7.42 -0.41 -0.07
C GLY A 65 -8.13 0.95 -0.04
N LEU A 66 -8.59 1.43 -1.20
CA LEU A 66 -9.32 2.69 -1.34
C LEU A 66 -10.57 2.73 -0.47
N ILE A 67 -11.43 1.71 -0.56
CA ILE A 67 -12.67 1.65 0.21
C ILE A 67 -12.38 1.62 1.71
N CYS A 68 -11.48 0.73 2.15
CA CYS A 68 -11.16 0.56 3.56
C CYS A 68 -10.49 1.81 4.16
N ALA A 69 -9.53 2.43 3.45
CA ALA A 69 -8.84 3.61 3.95
C ALA A 69 -9.76 4.84 3.98
N LEU A 70 -10.51 5.11 2.91
CA LEU A 70 -11.42 6.26 2.87
C LEU A 70 -12.53 6.15 3.91
N LEU A 71 -13.13 4.97 4.09
CA LEU A 71 -14.12 4.76 5.14
C LEU A 71 -13.52 4.95 6.54
N ALA A 72 -12.32 4.43 6.78
CA ALA A 72 -11.63 4.63 8.05
C ALA A 72 -11.38 6.11 8.33
N MET A 73 -10.89 6.87 7.34
CA MET A 73 -10.64 8.30 7.49
C MET A 73 -11.94 9.11 7.64
N LEU A 74 -13.01 8.73 6.95
CA LEU A 74 -14.34 9.33 7.08
C LEU A 74 -14.90 9.18 8.50
N LEU A 75 -14.93 7.95 9.01
CA LEU A 75 -15.41 7.66 10.36
C LEU A 75 -14.57 8.36 11.42
N THR A 76 -13.26 8.41 11.20
CA THR A 76 -12.34 9.16 12.07
C THR A 76 -12.67 10.65 12.05
N GLY A 77 -12.80 11.28 10.88
CA GLY A 77 -13.13 12.70 10.77
C GLY A 77 -14.47 13.05 11.42
N PHE A 78 -15.47 12.20 11.26
CA PHE A 78 -16.75 12.34 11.95
C PHE A 78 -16.60 12.22 13.46
N ALA A 79 -15.84 11.25 13.95
CA ALA A 79 -15.59 11.11 15.38
C ALA A 79 -14.94 12.37 15.97
N ILE A 80 -13.94 12.96 15.30
CA ILE A 80 -13.34 14.24 15.72
C ILE A 80 -14.41 15.34 15.81
N GLY A 81 -15.28 15.45 14.81
CA GLY A 81 -16.29 16.50 14.74
C GLY A 81 -17.42 16.36 15.75
N PHE A 82 -17.70 15.13 16.22
CA PHE A 82 -18.65 14.89 17.30
C PHE A 82 -18.04 15.04 18.71
N VAL A 83 -16.74 14.75 18.86
CA VAL A 83 -16.06 14.82 20.16
C VAL A 83 -15.71 16.23 20.56
N HIS A 84 -15.37 17.11 19.62
CA HIS A 84 -15.20 18.54 19.90
C HIS A 84 -16.58 19.16 20.15
N PRO A 85 -16.99 19.37 21.41
CA PRO A 85 -18.29 19.95 21.70
C PRO A 85 -18.28 21.40 21.22
N LEU A 86 -19.45 21.92 20.88
CA LEU A 86 -19.71 23.32 20.59
C LEU A 86 -19.41 24.18 21.82
N ASP A 87 -18.14 24.40 22.14
CA ASP A 87 -17.68 25.13 23.33
C ASP A 87 -17.78 26.66 23.10
N THR A 88 -18.94 27.09 22.63
CA THR A 88 -19.22 28.48 22.21
C THR A 88 -19.97 29.30 23.26
N SER A 89 -20.16 28.79 24.49
CA SER A 89 -20.71 29.59 25.58
C SER A 89 -20.00 29.31 26.90
N SER A 90 -18.79 29.87 27.02
CA SER A 90 -17.89 29.78 28.17
C SER A 90 -18.37 30.48 29.45
N THR A 91 -19.67 30.74 29.63
CA THR A 91 -20.13 31.49 30.81
C THR A 91 -21.19 30.82 31.67
N GLN A 92 -21.77 29.66 31.34
CA GLN A 92 -22.81 29.12 32.23
C GLN A 92 -23.13 27.62 32.11
N ALA A 93 -22.15 26.75 32.35
CA ALA A 93 -22.42 25.32 32.58
C ALA A 93 -21.47 24.70 33.60
N CYS A 94 -21.48 25.23 34.83
CA CYS A 94 -21.16 24.38 35.97
C CYS A 94 -22.36 23.46 36.23
N ALA A 95 -22.11 22.16 36.24
CA ALA A 95 -22.96 21.12 36.81
C ALA A 95 -24.19 20.65 36.01
N ASP A 96 -24.01 20.26 34.75
CA ASP A 96 -24.78 19.10 34.28
C ASP A 96 -23.91 18.15 33.46
N HIS A 97 -23.47 17.09 34.14
CA HIS A 97 -22.67 15.99 33.63
C HIS A 97 -23.55 15.10 32.73
N SER A 98 -24.16 15.71 31.70
CA SER A 98 -25.05 15.00 30.81
C SER A 98 -24.27 13.93 30.04
N SER A 99 -24.86 12.73 30.03
CA SER A 99 -24.30 11.49 29.55
C SER A 99 -24.04 11.52 28.05
N GLY A 100 -22.92 12.12 27.65
CA GLY A 100 -22.34 11.83 26.35
C GLY A 100 -22.20 10.31 26.20
N PRO A 101 -22.37 9.76 24.98
CA PRO A 101 -22.10 8.34 24.76
C PRO A 101 -20.68 8.06 25.28
N SER A 102 -20.58 7.19 26.29
CA SER A 102 -19.28 6.90 26.89
C SER A 102 -18.33 6.47 25.78
N LEU A 103 -17.07 6.89 25.86
CA LEU A 103 -16.01 6.47 24.93
C LEU A 103 -16.05 4.94 24.70
N VAL A 104 -16.39 4.19 25.75
CA VAL A 104 -16.66 2.75 25.71
C VAL A 104 -17.74 2.36 24.68
N LYS A 105 -18.88 3.06 24.60
CA LYS A 105 -19.93 2.80 23.60
C LYS A 105 -19.43 3.05 22.18
N ILE A 106 -18.71 4.16 21.95
CA ILE A 106 -18.18 4.49 20.63
C ILE A 106 -17.15 3.44 20.19
N VAL A 107 -16.21 3.08 21.08
CA VAL A 107 -15.21 2.03 20.81
C VAL A 107 -15.88 0.68 20.58
N THR A 108 -16.87 0.31 21.38
CA THR A 108 -17.59 -0.97 21.25
C THR A 108 -18.33 -1.05 19.91
N VAL A 109 -19.06 -0.01 19.53
CA VAL A 109 -19.76 0.02 18.23
C VAL A 109 -18.76 -0.01 17.07
N SER A 110 -17.68 0.75 17.16
CA SER A 110 -16.63 0.77 16.13
C SER A 110 -15.95 -0.60 15.99
N PHE A 111 -15.71 -1.28 17.11
CA PHE A 111 -15.15 -2.63 17.15
C PHE A 111 -16.11 -3.66 16.54
N VAL A 112 -17.40 -3.62 16.87
CA VAL A 112 -18.42 -4.53 16.31
C VAL A 112 -18.58 -4.32 14.80
N ILE A 113 -18.63 -3.06 14.33
CA ILE A 113 -18.68 -2.75 12.90
C ILE A 113 -17.41 -3.27 12.20
N THR A 114 -16.24 -3.06 12.80
CA THR A 114 -14.96 -3.54 12.25
C THR A 114 -14.95 -5.07 12.18
N LEU A 115 -15.36 -5.78 13.24
CA LEU A 115 -15.45 -7.24 13.25
C LEU A 115 -16.45 -7.78 12.23
N GLY A 116 -17.64 -7.18 12.13
CA GLY A 116 -18.64 -7.56 11.15
C GLY A 116 -18.18 -7.34 9.71
N TRP A 117 -17.44 -6.25 9.46
CA TRP A 117 -16.82 -5.99 8.17
C TRP A 117 -15.72 -7.00 7.85
N CYS A 118 -14.81 -7.25 8.80
CA CYS A 118 -13.74 -8.25 8.67
C CYS A 118 -14.34 -9.62 8.33
N GLY A 119 -15.34 -10.09 9.09
CA GLY A 119 -15.95 -11.40 8.88
C GLY A 119 -16.76 -11.55 7.59
N LYS A 120 -17.23 -10.45 7.00
CA LYS A 120 -17.97 -10.47 5.73
C LYS A 120 -17.07 -10.37 4.50
N MET A 121 -16.02 -9.55 4.58
CA MET A 121 -15.16 -9.25 3.44
C MET A 121 -13.93 -10.15 3.36
N GLU A 122 -13.60 -10.86 4.43
CA GLU A 122 -12.37 -11.65 4.56
C GLU A 122 -12.70 -13.00 5.21
N ASP A 123 -12.05 -14.08 4.76
CA ASP A 123 -11.88 -15.29 5.58
C ASP A 123 -10.94 -14.95 6.74
N THR A 124 -11.40 -14.09 7.67
CA THR A 124 -10.55 -13.39 8.64
C THR A 124 -9.82 -14.36 9.55
N PHE A 125 -10.37 -15.57 9.77
CA PHE A 125 -9.70 -16.61 10.53
C PHE A 125 -8.47 -17.20 9.81
N GLN A 126 -8.51 -17.31 8.47
CA GLN A 126 -7.32 -17.66 7.69
C GLN A 126 -6.33 -16.49 7.64
N ALA A 127 -6.80 -15.26 7.43
CA ALA A 127 -5.94 -14.07 7.47
C ALA A 127 -5.29 -13.86 8.85
N ALA A 128 -5.99 -14.16 9.94
CA ALA A 128 -5.48 -14.14 11.31
C ALA A 128 -4.34 -15.13 11.52
N LYS A 129 -4.45 -16.33 10.92
CA LYS A 129 -3.39 -17.35 10.94
C LYS A 129 -2.11 -16.84 10.25
N HIS A 130 -2.26 -16.04 9.21
CA HIS A 130 -1.17 -15.38 8.48
C HIS A 130 -0.80 -13.99 9.02
N THR A 131 -1.47 -13.50 10.08
CA THR A 131 -1.15 -12.18 10.65
C THR A 131 0.23 -12.18 11.33
N LEU A 132 0.74 -13.36 11.70
CA LEU A 132 2.12 -13.56 12.15
C LEU A 132 3.14 -13.56 11.01
N ASP A 133 2.70 -13.75 9.76
CA ASP A 133 3.54 -13.65 8.56
C ASP A 133 3.63 -12.19 8.04
N ILE A 134 2.85 -11.27 8.63
CA ILE A 134 3.00 -9.84 8.37
C ILE A 134 4.37 -9.40 8.89
N ASP A 135 5.01 -8.53 8.13
CA ASP A 135 6.28 -7.93 8.52
C ASP A 135 6.25 -7.49 10.00
N PRO A 136 7.13 -8.05 10.85
CA PRO A 136 7.12 -7.79 12.29
C PRO A 136 7.27 -6.31 12.61
N LEU A 137 7.85 -5.50 11.72
CA LEU A 137 7.93 -4.06 11.87
C LEU A 137 6.55 -3.40 11.71
N LEU A 138 5.77 -3.78 10.69
CA LEU A 138 4.41 -3.26 10.48
C LEU A 138 3.48 -3.66 11.62
N LEU A 139 3.59 -4.92 12.07
CA LEU A 139 2.85 -5.41 13.23
C LEU A 139 3.27 -4.64 14.50
N GLY A 140 4.57 -4.42 14.70
CA GLY A 140 5.12 -3.64 15.80
C GLY A 140 4.67 -2.18 15.80
N ILE A 141 4.66 -1.51 14.64
CA ILE A 141 4.14 -0.14 14.48
C ILE A 141 2.65 -0.09 14.81
N ASN A 142 1.88 -1.08 14.36
CA ASN A 142 0.45 -1.14 14.62
C ASN A 142 0.14 -1.41 16.10
N ILE A 143 0.78 -2.40 16.72
CA ILE A 143 0.63 -2.70 18.15
C ILE A 143 1.12 -1.52 18.98
N GLY A 144 2.29 -0.96 18.67
CA GLY A 144 2.86 0.19 19.37
C GLY A 144 1.97 1.42 19.28
N SER A 145 1.47 1.77 18.09
CA SER A 145 0.55 2.90 17.92
C SER A 145 -0.80 2.67 18.60
N THR A 146 -1.30 1.44 18.64
CA THR A 146 -2.55 1.08 19.34
C THR A 146 -2.37 1.09 20.87
N MET A 147 -1.29 0.52 21.39
CA MET A 147 -0.96 0.56 22.82
C MET A 147 -0.76 1.99 23.29
N LEU A 148 0.00 2.79 22.53
CA LEU A 148 0.18 4.21 22.84
C LEU A 148 -1.15 4.96 22.77
N ALA A 149 -2.04 4.61 21.83
CA ALA A 149 -3.37 5.18 21.73
C ALA A 149 -4.24 4.89 22.96
N ILE A 150 -4.18 3.65 23.46
CA ILE A 150 -4.89 3.23 24.67
C ILE A 150 -4.31 3.94 25.91
N LEU A 151 -2.98 3.99 26.05
CA LEU A 151 -2.30 4.59 27.20
C LEU A 151 -2.49 6.11 27.29
N LEU A 152 -2.46 6.81 26.15
CA LEU A 152 -2.65 8.26 26.10
C LEU A 152 -4.13 8.66 26.06
N GLY A 153 -5.05 7.70 25.97
CA GLY A 153 -6.48 7.97 25.73
C GLY A 153 -6.78 8.62 24.37
N HIS A 154 -5.78 8.72 23.49
CA HIS A 154 -5.81 9.45 22.23
C HIS A 154 -5.03 8.69 21.16
N SER A 155 -5.61 8.52 19.96
CA SER A 155 -4.90 7.89 18.84
C SER A 155 -3.65 8.67 18.45
N PHE A 156 -2.50 8.00 18.35
CA PHE A 156 -1.26 8.63 17.88
C PHE A 156 -1.34 9.06 16.41
N ASN A 157 -2.04 8.28 15.59
CA ASN A 157 -2.24 8.58 14.17
C ASN A 157 -3.25 9.71 13.95
N VAL A 158 -4.14 9.94 14.93
CA VAL A 158 -5.18 10.98 14.87
C VAL A 158 -5.48 11.49 16.29
N PRO A 159 -4.67 12.41 16.85
CA PRO A 159 -4.89 12.89 18.20
C PRO A 159 -6.21 13.67 18.31
N VAL A 160 -7.22 13.16 19.02
CA VAL A 160 -8.57 13.76 19.04
C VAL A 160 -8.70 14.92 20.04
N ASN A 161 -7.68 15.21 20.87
CA ASN A 161 -7.84 16.14 21.99
C ASN A 161 -6.59 16.97 22.37
N ILE A 162 -5.57 17.02 21.49
CA ILE A 162 -4.38 17.83 21.72
C ILE A 162 -4.44 18.99 20.73
N GLY A 163 -4.20 20.22 21.18
CA GLY A 163 -4.36 21.43 20.36
C GLY A 163 -3.78 21.28 18.94
N GLY A 164 -4.48 21.81 17.93
CA GLY A 164 -4.32 21.43 16.52
C GLY A 164 -2.89 21.39 15.97
N ILE A 165 -1.99 22.23 16.48
CA ILE A 165 -0.56 22.23 16.10
C ILE A 165 0.12 20.88 16.44
N PHE A 166 -0.17 20.31 17.60
CA PHE A 166 0.40 19.03 18.00
C PHE A 166 -0.14 17.88 17.15
N GLN A 167 -1.41 17.94 16.78
CA GLN A 167 -2.07 16.93 15.93
C GLN A 167 -1.46 16.88 14.52
N ILE A 168 -1.21 18.05 13.95
CA ILE A 168 -0.56 18.20 12.65
C ILE A 168 0.91 17.74 12.73
N SER A 169 1.61 18.10 13.81
CA SER A 169 2.99 17.65 14.04
C SER A 169 3.07 16.12 14.16
N ALA A 170 2.11 15.48 14.85
CA ALA A 170 2.01 14.03 14.93
C ALA A 170 1.74 13.39 13.56
N THR A 171 0.84 13.97 12.75
CA THR A 171 0.53 13.48 11.39
C THR A 171 1.75 13.57 10.47
N ILE A 172 2.47 14.70 10.52
CA ILE A 172 3.73 14.87 9.79
C ILE A 172 4.80 13.90 10.30
N GLY A 173 4.86 13.67 11.62
CA GLY A 173 5.78 12.70 12.25
C GLY A 173 5.50 11.26 11.86
N SER A 174 4.23 10.83 11.83
CA SER A 174 3.86 9.47 11.42
C SER A 174 4.15 9.23 9.95
N ALA A 175 3.82 10.19 9.06
CA ALA A 175 4.15 10.10 7.65
C ALA A 175 5.65 9.92 7.41
N LYS A 176 6.50 10.61 8.19
CA LYS A 176 7.97 10.45 8.17
C LYS A 176 8.41 9.05 8.56
N ILE A 177 7.94 8.58 9.72
CA ILE A 177 8.37 7.29 10.27
C ILE A 177 7.97 6.18 9.31
N VAL A 178 6.74 6.23 8.78
CA VAL A 178 6.23 5.25 7.83
C VAL A 178 7.01 5.35 6.50
N GLY A 179 7.26 6.55 5.99
CA GLY A 179 8.05 6.75 4.79
C GLY A 179 9.48 6.22 4.94
N PHE A 180 10.17 6.57 6.02
CA PHE A 180 11.52 6.09 6.29
C PHE A 180 11.57 4.57 6.50
N ALA A 181 10.64 4.03 7.29
CA ALA A 181 10.53 2.58 7.50
C ALA A 181 10.31 1.86 6.16
N SER A 182 9.49 2.40 5.26
CA SER A 182 9.22 1.79 3.96
C SER A 182 10.45 1.64 3.07
N LEU A 183 11.53 2.40 3.31
CA LEU A 183 12.81 2.24 2.60
C LEU A 183 13.57 0.99 3.03
N HIS A 184 13.31 0.50 4.23
CA HIS A 184 13.99 -0.65 4.82
C HIS A 184 13.14 -1.92 4.80
N LEU A 185 11.89 -1.83 4.35
CA LEU A 185 11.03 -2.97 4.14
C LEU A 185 11.18 -3.49 2.71
N ALA A 186 10.93 -4.79 2.50
CA ALA A 186 10.91 -5.41 1.17
C ALA A 186 9.88 -4.77 0.20
N THR A 187 9.00 -3.91 0.73
CA THR A 187 8.00 -3.15 -0.01
C THR A 187 8.39 -1.67 -0.07
N ARG A 188 9.46 -1.37 -0.83
CA ARG A 188 9.82 0.03 -1.09
C ARG A 188 8.62 0.77 -1.66
N SER A 189 8.23 1.83 -0.96
CA SER A 189 7.09 2.67 -1.33
C SER A 189 7.61 3.93 -2.02
N TYR A 190 6.86 4.40 -3.01
CA TYR A 190 7.20 5.60 -3.77
C TYR A 190 6.11 6.64 -3.61
N ALA A 191 6.49 7.84 -3.15
CA ALA A 191 5.65 9.03 -3.19
C ALA A 191 6.14 9.96 -4.31
N THR A 192 5.23 10.45 -5.14
CA THR A 192 5.62 11.43 -6.17
C THR A 192 5.87 12.80 -5.54
N GLU A 193 6.62 13.66 -6.24
CA GLU A 193 6.79 15.07 -5.83
C GLU A 193 5.45 15.79 -5.69
N LEU A 194 4.47 15.44 -6.56
CA LEU A 194 3.13 16.00 -6.51
C LEU A 194 2.38 15.56 -5.24
N GLN A 195 2.48 14.27 -4.87
CA GLN A 195 1.86 13.78 -3.63
C GLN A 195 2.45 14.51 -2.41
N LEU A 196 3.77 14.65 -2.35
CA LEU A 196 4.41 15.39 -1.26
C LEU A 196 3.96 16.86 -1.24
N GLY A 197 3.95 17.53 -2.40
CA GLY A 197 3.46 18.89 -2.52
C GLY A 197 2.01 19.04 -2.04
N ALA A 198 1.11 18.16 -2.48
CA ALA A 198 -0.30 18.15 -2.08
C ALA A 198 -0.46 17.88 -0.58
N PHE A 199 0.31 16.96 -0.02
CA PHE A 199 0.34 16.70 1.43
C PHE A 199 0.75 17.94 2.22
N TYR A 200 1.88 18.58 1.86
CA TYR A 200 2.35 19.78 2.55
C TYR A 200 1.40 20.96 2.41
N LEU A 201 0.81 21.17 1.23
CA LEU A 201 -0.19 22.21 1.01
C LEU A 201 -1.43 22.00 1.89
N THR A 202 -1.92 20.75 1.98
CA THR A 202 -3.04 20.41 2.86
C THR A 202 -2.70 20.70 4.33
N VAL A 203 -1.51 20.30 4.77
CA VAL A 203 -1.00 20.58 6.12
C VAL A 203 -0.97 22.08 6.39
N ILE A 204 -0.46 22.89 5.47
CA ILE A 204 -0.41 24.35 5.61
C ILE A 204 -1.81 24.94 5.74
N CYS A 205 -2.76 24.48 4.92
CA CYS A 205 -4.16 24.91 5.00
C CYS A 205 -4.78 24.59 6.37
N ILE A 206 -4.57 23.37 6.88
CA ILE A 206 -5.05 22.97 8.21
C ILE A 206 -4.43 23.86 9.30
N ILE A 207 -3.12 24.13 9.25
CA ILE A 207 -2.45 25.02 10.22
C ILE A 207 -3.05 26.44 10.18
N GLY A 208 -3.24 26.98 8.97
CA GLY A 208 -3.80 28.32 8.77
C GLY A 208 -5.22 28.45 9.33
N ALA A 209 -6.04 27.42 9.13
CA ALA A 209 -7.40 27.35 9.66
C ALA A 209 -7.44 27.43 11.19
N PHE A 210 -6.53 26.71 11.86
CA PHE A 210 -6.41 26.74 13.33
C PHE A 210 -5.96 28.11 13.86
N GLN A 211 -5.03 28.77 13.18
CA GLN A 211 -4.57 30.11 13.57
C GLN A 211 -5.71 31.13 13.46
N HIS A 212 -6.49 31.07 12.37
CA HIS A 212 -7.61 31.99 12.17
C HIS A 212 -8.73 31.81 13.22
N ALA A 213 -9.04 30.57 13.60
CA ALA A 213 -9.99 30.30 14.68
C ALA A 213 -9.53 30.91 16.01
N ARG A 214 -8.25 30.73 16.35
CA ARG A 214 -7.66 31.25 17.60
C ARG A 214 -7.62 32.77 17.66
N ASP A 215 -7.31 33.42 16.54
CA ASP A 215 -7.29 34.88 16.47
C ASP A 215 -8.70 35.48 16.53
N THR A 216 -9.69 34.81 15.92
CA THR A 216 -11.09 35.22 16.03
C THR A 216 -11.54 35.20 17.49
N ASP A 217 -11.24 34.11 18.23
CA ASP A 217 -11.55 34.00 19.67
C ASP A 217 -10.87 35.10 20.49
N ARG A 218 -9.60 35.41 20.18
CA ARG A 218 -8.85 36.48 20.86
C ARG A 218 -9.43 37.87 20.60
N VAL A 219 -9.91 38.15 19.40
CA VAL A 219 -10.53 39.45 19.06
C VAL A 219 -11.89 39.59 19.75
N THR A 220 -12.72 38.54 19.79
CA THR A 220 -13.98 38.56 20.56
C THR A 220 -13.75 38.67 22.07
N LEU A 221 -12.74 37.97 22.62
CA LEU A 221 -12.42 38.04 24.05
C LEU A 221 -11.84 39.41 24.44
N SER A 222 -11.01 40.00 23.58
CA SER A 222 -10.47 41.35 23.79
C SER A 222 -11.56 42.42 23.68
N GLY A 223 -12.54 42.26 22.78
CA GLY A 223 -13.71 43.14 22.69
C GLY A 223 -14.63 43.06 23.92
N LEU A 224 -14.76 41.89 24.54
CA LEU A 224 -15.55 41.66 25.75
C LEU A 224 -14.87 42.07 27.05
N LEU A 225 -13.53 42.12 27.10
CA LEU A 225 -12.76 42.59 28.26
C LEU A 225 -12.59 44.12 28.29
N PHE A 226 -12.98 44.84 27.24
CA PHE A 226 -12.89 46.29 27.15
C PHE A 226 -13.94 47.15 27.88
N PRO A 227 -14.93 46.64 28.66
CA PRO A 227 -15.67 47.49 29.61
C PRO A 227 -15.04 47.56 31.01
N PHE A 228 -14.09 46.69 31.37
CA PHE A 228 -13.59 46.62 32.75
C PHE A 228 -12.46 47.59 33.10
N HIS A 229 -11.92 48.34 32.13
CA HIS A 229 -10.87 49.32 32.41
C HIS A 229 -11.39 50.66 32.99
N ARG A 230 -12.66 50.74 33.40
CA ARG A 230 -13.26 51.92 34.04
C ARG A 230 -13.49 51.82 35.55
N LEU A 231 -12.86 50.87 36.24
CA LEU A 231 -12.75 50.91 37.70
C LEU A 231 -11.40 51.51 38.10
N ARG A 232 -11.37 52.84 38.09
CA ARG A 232 -10.30 53.64 38.71
C ARG A 232 -10.44 53.45 40.22
N PRO A 233 -9.45 52.90 40.95
CA PRO A 233 -9.51 52.88 42.40
C PRO A 233 -9.49 54.33 42.92
N PRO A 234 -10.26 54.66 43.97
CA PRO A 234 -10.17 55.97 44.61
C PRO A 234 -8.77 56.15 45.22
N PRO A 235 -8.23 57.38 45.25
CA PRO A 235 -6.93 57.65 45.85
C PRO A 235 -6.98 57.35 47.36
N LEU A 236 -6.10 56.45 47.81
CA LEU A 236 -5.83 56.19 49.22
C LEU A 236 -5.14 57.42 49.83
N SER A 237 -5.74 57.94 50.90
CA SER A 237 -5.15 58.96 51.77
C SER A 237 -4.04 58.34 52.61
N PRO A 238 -2.88 58.98 52.77
CA PRO A 238 -1.82 58.51 53.66
C PRO A 238 -2.03 59.10 55.05
N ASP A 239 -2.49 58.29 56.01
CA ASP A 239 -2.41 58.66 57.42
C ASP A 239 -1.51 57.70 58.21
N LEU A 240 -0.54 58.34 58.86
CA LEU A 240 0.40 57.84 59.84
C LEU A 240 -0.31 57.15 61.00
N ILE A 241 0.18 55.97 61.39
CA ILE A 241 0.29 55.61 62.82
C ILE A 241 1.65 54.93 63.03
N ALA A 242 2.52 55.66 63.72
CA ALA A 242 3.65 55.10 64.45
C ALA A 242 3.11 54.49 65.75
N LEU A 243 3.63 53.32 66.15
CA LEU A 243 3.72 52.93 67.55
C LEU A 243 4.80 51.85 67.69
N ASP A 244 5.81 52.22 68.47
CA ASP A 244 6.82 51.35 69.06
C ASP A 244 6.18 50.18 69.82
N ASN A 245 6.85 49.03 69.79
CA ASN A 245 7.04 48.26 71.01
C ASN A 245 8.23 47.30 70.85
N GLU A 246 9.27 47.58 71.63
CA GLU A 246 10.26 46.60 72.06
C GLU A 246 9.57 45.52 72.91
N GLY A 247 9.93 44.26 72.68
CA GLY A 247 9.36 43.13 73.42
C GLY A 247 9.88 41.80 72.92
N ASP A 248 11.15 41.56 73.22
CA ASP A 248 11.90 40.33 73.00
C ASP A 248 11.15 39.08 73.50
N SER A 249 10.78 38.18 72.59
CA SER A 249 10.61 36.77 72.90
C SER A 249 10.93 35.92 71.67
N SER A 250 12.09 35.29 71.76
CA SER A 250 12.61 34.25 70.87
C SER A 250 11.61 33.11 70.68
N GLN A 251 11.00 33.05 69.50
CA GLN A 251 10.48 31.80 68.94
C GLN A 251 11.06 31.57 67.54
N MET A 252 11.41 30.31 67.37
CA MET A 252 12.14 29.68 66.29
C MET A 252 11.33 29.72 64.99
N GLU A 253 11.53 30.77 64.20
CA GLU A 253 11.04 30.87 62.81
C GLU A 253 12.14 30.37 61.87
N LEU A 254 12.24 29.05 61.78
CA LEU A 254 13.06 28.35 60.80
C LEU A 254 12.12 27.61 59.86
N THR A 255 12.39 27.74 58.55
CA THR A 255 11.92 26.89 57.44
C THR A 255 10.51 27.13 56.84
N GLU A 256 10.29 28.29 56.22
CA GLU A 256 9.36 28.38 55.05
C GLU A 256 10.00 29.01 53.80
N GLU A 257 11.13 29.73 53.93
CA GLU A 257 11.79 30.36 52.77
C GLU A 257 12.68 29.39 51.94
N ALA A 258 12.94 28.18 52.45
CA ALA A 258 13.78 27.18 51.78
C ALA A 258 13.01 26.26 50.82
N THR A 259 11.70 26.11 51.00
CA THR A 259 10.84 25.26 50.15
C THR A 259 10.52 25.91 48.81
N ASP A 260 10.42 27.24 48.75
CA ASP A 260 10.09 27.95 47.50
C ASP A 260 11.28 28.03 46.53
N ARG A 261 12.52 28.17 47.05
CA ARG A 261 13.74 28.09 46.22
C ARG A 261 14.03 26.68 45.69
N PHE A 262 13.63 25.62 46.43
CA PHE A 262 13.84 24.24 45.97
C PHE A 262 12.85 23.85 44.86
N GLY A 263 11.60 24.33 44.94
CA GLY A 263 10.60 24.18 43.86
C GLY A 263 11.02 24.88 42.56
N HIS A 264 11.60 26.09 42.66
CA HIS A 264 12.04 26.84 41.48
C HIS A 264 13.25 26.19 40.77
N ALA A 265 14.19 25.60 41.53
CA ALA A 265 15.35 24.90 40.97
C ALA A 265 14.98 23.56 40.28
N ILE A 266 13.97 22.84 40.80
CA ILE A 266 13.43 21.62 40.15
C ILE A 266 12.68 21.99 38.87
N SER A 267 11.91 23.08 38.86
CA SER A 267 11.19 23.56 37.67
C SER A 267 12.14 23.96 36.52
N ILE A 268 13.29 24.59 36.83
CA ILE A 268 14.26 25.00 35.81
C ILE A 268 15.00 23.78 35.22
N LYS A 269 15.32 22.76 36.04
CA LYS A 269 15.91 21.49 35.54
C LYS A 269 14.93 20.69 34.68
N GLN A 270 13.65 20.65 35.05
CA GLN A 270 12.61 19.96 34.28
C GLN A 270 12.38 20.64 32.92
N SER A 271 12.43 21.98 32.86
CA SER A 271 12.37 22.73 31.61
C SER A 271 13.54 22.43 30.66
N SER A 272 14.76 22.27 31.19
CA SER A 272 15.94 21.98 30.36
C SER A 272 15.88 20.57 29.75
N ILE A 273 15.41 19.57 30.50
CA ILE A 273 15.27 18.19 30.01
C ILE A 273 14.20 18.12 28.90
N VAL A 274 13.05 18.76 29.09
CA VAL A 274 11.98 18.80 28.07
C VAL A 274 12.45 19.50 26.80
N PHE A 275 13.22 20.59 26.91
CA PHE A 275 13.78 21.30 25.77
C PHE A 275 14.80 20.44 24.99
N SER A 276 15.71 19.76 25.69
CA SER A 276 16.69 18.86 25.07
C SER A 276 16.02 17.66 24.37
N ILE A 277 15.01 17.05 24.99
CA ILE A 277 14.22 15.97 24.37
C ILE A 277 13.50 16.49 23.11
N SER A 278 12.95 17.71 23.15
CA SER A 278 12.30 18.32 21.99
C SER A 278 13.27 18.57 20.83
N ILE A 279 14.49 19.06 21.10
CA ILE A 279 15.50 19.28 20.05
C ILE A 279 15.93 17.94 19.44
N ALA A 280 16.21 16.93 20.27
CA ALA A 280 16.59 15.61 19.80
C ALA A 280 15.49 14.99 18.91
N ALA A 281 14.22 15.09 19.33
CA ALA A 281 13.08 14.64 18.54
C ALA A 281 12.96 15.39 17.20
N CYS A 282 13.17 16.71 17.19
CA CYS A 282 13.18 17.50 15.96
C CYS A 282 14.32 17.09 15.01
N LEU A 283 15.53 16.87 15.52
CA LEU A 283 16.68 16.42 14.72
C LEU A 283 16.43 15.03 14.12
N VAL A 284 15.96 14.07 14.92
CA VAL A 284 15.58 12.74 14.43
C VAL A 284 14.50 12.85 13.35
N ALA A 285 13.53 13.74 13.54
CA ALA A 285 12.47 13.95 12.55
C ALA A 285 12.99 14.59 11.24
N ILE A 286 13.94 15.52 11.30
CA ILE A 286 14.57 16.11 10.12
C ILE A 286 15.38 15.04 9.37
N LEU A 287 16.19 14.26 10.11
CA LEU A 287 16.98 13.18 9.52
C LEU A 287 16.10 12.09 8.89
N ALA A 288 14.97 11.74 9.51
CA ALA A 288 14.00 10.81 8.93
C ALA A 288 13.35 11.35 7.64
N TRP A 289 13.04 12.66 7.56
CA TRP A 289 12.56 13.28 6.33
C TRP A 289 13.63 13.29 5.24
N ILE A 290 14.86 13.65 5.58
CA ILE A 290 15.98 13.62 4.64
C ILE A 290 16.18 12.19 4.14
N GLY A 291 16.21 11.22 5.06
CA GLY A 291 16.29 9.80 4.73
C GLY A 291 15.17 9.36 3.82
N PHE A 292 13.92 9.73 4.12
CA PHE A 292 12.77 9.43 3.27
C PHE A 292 12.88 10.08 1.88
N ILE A 293 13.16 11.38 1.79
CA ILE A 293 13.26 12.10 0.50
C ILE A 293 14.43 11.55 -0.32
N VAL A 294 15.60 11.38 0.28
CA VAL A 294 16.77 10.80 -0.38
C VAL A 294 16.46 9.38 -0.82
N GLY A 295 15.93 8.51 0.04
CA GLY A 295 15.61 7.14 -0.34
C GLY A 295 14.43 7.02 -1.32
N ASN A 296 13.49 7.95 -1.33
CA ASN A 296 12.35 7.94 -2.25
C ASN A 296 12.74 8.43 -3.66
N PHE A 297 13.71 9.33 -3.78
CA PHE A 297 14.09 9.95 -5.06
C PHE A 297 15.51 9.60 -5.55
N ALA A 298 16.40 9.12 -4.70
CA ALA A 298 17.68 8.58 -5.14
C ALA A 298 17.40 7.23 -5.82
N GLY A 299 17.56 7.19 -7.14
CA GLY A 299 17.53 5.95 -7.90
C GLY A 299 18.57 4.98 -7.33
N ASP A 300 18.18 3.72 -7.15
CA ASP A 300 19.12 2.72 -6.64
C ASP A 300 20.19 2.45 -7.70
N ALA A 301 21.41 2.88 -7.43
CA ALA A 301 22.57 2.56 -8.27
C ALA A 301 23.04 1.11 -8.07
N ASN A 302 22.44 0.38 -7.11
CA ASN A 302 22.93 -0.92 -6.62
C ASN A 302 21.98 -2.09 -6.84
N ALA A 303 20.91 -1.94 -7.64
CA ALA A 303 20.13 -3.09 -8.05
C ALA A 303 21.01 -3.99 -8.93
N PHE A 304 21.55 -5.05 -8.35
CA PHE A 304 22.22 -6.11 -9.08
C PHE A 304 21.18 -6.85 -9.90
N ASP A 305 20.89 -6.33 -11.10
CA ASP A 305 20.08 -7.06 -12.06
C ASP A 305 20.84 -8.33 -12.46
N LEU A 306 20.18 -9.48 -12.29
CA LEU A 306 20.59 -10.69 -12.98
C LEU A 306 20.59 -10.37 -14.47
N ILE A 307 21.79 -10.26 -15.05
CA ILE A 307 21.95 -10.07 -16.48
C ILE A 307 21.29 -11.27 -17.16
N PRO A 308 20.19 -11.06 -17.91
CA PRO A 308 19.49 -12.17 -18.52
C PRO A 308 20.41 -12.82 -19.55
N ARG A 309 20.50 -14.14 -19.51
CA ARG A 309 21.05 -14.92 -20.62
C ARG A 309 19.97 -14.92 -21.68
N LEU A 310 20.27 -14.49 -22.90
CA LEU A 310 19.31 -14.41 -24.00
C LEU A 310 19.83 -15.24 -25.19
N ASP A 311 18.96 -15.98 -25.87
CA ASP A 311 19.30 -16.57 -27.17
C ASP A 311 19.18 -15.49 -28.26
N LEU A 312 20.25 -14.71 -28.43
CA LEU A 312 20.34 -13.67 -29.46
C LEU A 312 20.57 -14.23 -30.86
N ALA A 313 20.91 -15.52 -30.98
CA ALA A 313 21.14 -16.18 -32.27
C ALA A 313 19.82 -16.59 -32.94
N TYR A 314 18.75 -16.76 -32.17
CA TYR A 314 17.45 -17.13 -32.72
C TYR A 314 16.79 -15.99 -33.52
N THR A 315 16.39 -16.29 -34.75
CA THR A 315 15.61 -15.40 -35.62
C THR A 315 14.18 -15.93 -35.77
N PRO A 316 13.16 -15.25 -35.22
CA PRO A 316 11.78 -15.70 -35.32
C PRO A 316 11.23 -15.54 -36.74
N GLU A 317 10.47 -16.54 -37.21
CA GLU A 317 9.81 -16.50 -38.52
C GLU A 317 8.54 -15.65 -38.52
N HIS A 318 7.94 -15.45 -37.35
CA HIS A 318 6.66 -14.77 -37.19
C HIS A 318 6.70 -13.73 -36.07
N GLY A 319 5.79 -12.75 -36.15
CA GLY A 319 5.77 -11.60 -35.24
C GLY A 319 5.17 -11.90 -33.87
N PHE A 320 3.93 -12.40 -33.82
CA PHE A 320 3.19 -12.49 -32.57
C PHE A 320 2.25 -13.70 -32.53
N ASP A 321 2.43 -14.54 -31.52
CA ASP A 321 1.56 -15.67 -31.23
C ASP A 321 0.68 -15.39 -30.01
N VAL A 322 -0.59 -15.79 -30.08
CA VAL A 322 -1.55 -15.74 -28.96
C VAL A 322 -1.89 -17.19 -28.60
N VAL A 323 -1.46 -17.62 -27.41
CA VAL A 323 -1.63 -18.97 -26.90
C VAL A 323 -2.72 -18.96 -25.85
N ILE A 324 -3.86 -19.58 -26.17
CA ILE A 324 -5.02 -19.61 -25.31
C ILE A 324 -5.22 -21.03 -24.76
N SER A 325 -5.23 -21.16 -23.44
CA SER A 325 -5.61 -22.40 -22.75
C SER A 325 -7.09 -22.37 -22.41
N MET A 326 -7.85 -23.36 -22.89
CA MET A 326 -9.29 -23.50 -22.71
C MET A 326 -9.62 -24.88 -22.14
N TYR A 327 -10.54 -24.95 -21.19
CA TYR A 327 -11.24 -26.15 -20.76
C TYR A 327 -12.70 -26.08 -21.23
N ASP A 328 -13.58 -25.46 -20.45
CA ASP A 328 -15.04 -25.37 -20.67
C ASP A 328 -15.53 -23.93 -20.85
N GLU A 329 -14.62 -22.96 -21.02
CA GLU A 329 -14.98 -21.56 -21.20
C GLU A 329 -15.75 -21.33 -22.51
N PRO A 330 -16.64 -20.32 -22.56
CA PRO A 330 -17.41 -20.03 -23.76
C PRO A 330 -16.55 -19.50 -24.91
N ILE A 331 -16.95 -19.81 -26.15
CA ILE A 331 -16.25 -19.40 -27.37
C ILE A 331 -16.23 -17.87 -27.50
N GLU A 332 -17.27 -17.21 -27.00
CA GLU A 332 -17.40 -15.76 -26.94
C GLU A 332 -16.22 -15.12 -26.18
N SER A 333 -15.67 -15.78 -25.16
CA SER A 333 -14.50 -15.28 -24.45
C SER A 333 -13.27 -15.23 -25.34
N ILE A 334 -13.07 -16.24 -26.20
CA ILE A 334 -11.99 -16.25 -27.20
C ILE A 334 -12.15 -15.09 -28.18
N GLN A 335 -13.37 -14.86 -28.67
CA GLN A 335 -13.67 -13.76 -29.58
C GLN A 335 -13.44 -12.40 -28.91
N SER A 336 -13.80 -12.25 -27.64
CA SER A 336 -13.52 -11.03 -26.87
C SER A 336 -12.02 -10.76 -26.78
N ILE A 337 -11.21 -11.77 -26.44
CA ILE A 337 -9.74 -11.65 -26.39
C ILE A 337 -9.21 -11.14 -27.72
N MET A 338 -9.64 -11.74 -28.83
CA MET A 338 -9.16 -11.37 -30.16
C MET A 338 -9.59 -9.97 -30.58
N ASN A 339 -10.83 -9.59 -30.27
CA ASN A 339 -11.32 -8.24 -30.53
C ASN A 339 -10.51 -7.20 -29.73
N ASP A 340 -10.31 -7.42 -28.44
CA ASP A 340 -9.55 -6.50 -27.59
C ASP A 340 -8.08 -6.41 -28.02
N LEU A 341 -7.44 -7.53 -28.37
CA LEU A 341 -6.07 -7.55 -28.91
C LEU A 341 -5.96 -6.80 -30.24
N SER A 342 -6.97 -6.89 -31.11
CA SER A 342 -6.96 -6.15 -32.38
C SER A 342 -6.97 -4.63 -32.18
N VAL A 343 -7.56 -4.17 -31.07
CA VAL A 343 -7.60 -2.75 -30.68
C VAL A 343 -6.27 -2.30 -30.10
N VAL A 344 -5.64 -3.11 -29.23
CA VAL A 344 -4.39 -2.72 -28.55
C VAL A 344 -3.12 -3.01 -29.37
N LEU A 345 -3.18 -3.92 -30.34
CA LEU A 345 -2.08 -4.29 -31.25
C LEU A 345 -2.49 -4.11 -32.72
N PRO A 346 -2.90 -2.89 -33.15
CA PRO A 346 -3.42 -2.68 -34.49
C PRO A 346 -2.37 -3.00 -35.56
N GLY A 347 -2.78 -3.73 -36.59
CA GLY A 347 -1.93 -4.09 -37.73
C GLY A 347 -0.88 -5.18 -37.45
N SER A 348 -0.85 -5.75 -36.24
CA SER A 348 0.00 -6.91 -35.96
C SER A 348 -0.67 -8.18 -36.48
N PRO A 349 -0.04 -8.98 -37.35
CA PRO A 349 -0.57 -10.27 -37.75
C PRO A 349 -0.47 -11.24 -36.56
N LEU A 350 -1.60 -11.47 -35.88
CA LEU A 350 -1.70 -12.37 -34.73
C LEU A 350 -1.98 -13.79 -35.20
N ARG A 351 -1.21 -14.78 -34.72
CA ARG A 351 -1.54 -16.20 -34.90
C ARG A 351 -2.10 -16.77 -33.62
N VAL A 352 -3.33 -17.28 -33.68
CA VAL A 352 -4.01 -17.82 -32.50
C VAL A 352 -3.80 -19.33 -32.41
N PHE A 353 -3.13 -19.76 -31.35
CA PHE A 353 -3.01 -21.16 -30.96
C PHE A 353 -3.98 -21.43 -29.82
N LEU A 354 -5.05 -22.17 -30.12
CA LEU A 354 -6.04 -22.56 -29.13
C LEU A 354 -5.77 -23.99 -28.67
N TYR A 355 -5.60 -24.17 -27.38
CA TYR A 355 -5.49 -25.49 -26.77
C TYR A 355 -6.76 -25.76 -25.97
N THR A 356 -7.45 -26.84 -26.28
CA THR A 356 -8.64 -27.26 -25.53
C THR A 356 -8.34 -28.51 -24.70
N LYS A 357 -8.78 -28.50 -23.45
CA LYS A 357 -8.71 -29.62 -22.51
C LYS A 357 -10.08 -30.26 -22.25
N SER A 358 -11.14 -29.76 -22.89
CA SER A 358 -12.47 -30.38 -22.81
C SER A 358 -12.51 -31.65 -23.66
N GLU A 359 -13.06 -32.70 -23.08
CA GLU A 359 -13.29 -33.97 -23.77
C GLU A 359 -14.45 -33.88 -24.76
N ASP A 360 -15.41 -33.00 -24.51
CA ASP A 360 -16.67 -32.91 -25.26
C ASP A 360 -16.57 -32.07 -26.53
N VAL A 361 -15.47 -31.33 -26.69
CA VAL A 361 -15.32 -30.40 -27.81
C VAL A 361 -14.33 -30.94 -28.84
N GLU A 362 -14.79 -30.99 -30.10
CA GLU A 362 -13.97 -31.38 -31.24
C GLU A 362 -13.13 -30.20 -31.77
N PRO A 363 -11.81 -30.35 -31.96
CA PRO A 363 -10.93 -29.28 -32.41
C PRO A 363 -11.33 -28.64 -33.75
N SER A 364 -11.94 -29.41 -34.65
CA SER A 364 -12.41 -28.93 -35.96
C SER A 364 -13.55 -27.92 -35.84
N ILE A 365 -14.44 -28.12 -34.87
CA ILE A 365 -15.56 -27.20 -34.58
C ILE A 365 -15.01 -25.89 -34.01
N LEU A 366 -14.11 -25.97 -33.03
CA LEU A 366 -13.46 -24.79 -32.46
C LEU A 366 -12.71 -24.00 -33.53
N ALA A 367 -11.94 -24.67 -34.39
CA ALA A 367 -11.20 -24.02 -35.46
C ALA A 367 -12.12 -23.23 -36.40
N ALA A 368 -13.27 -23.81 -36.75
CA ALA A 368 -14.27 -23.15 -37.61
C ALA A 368 -14.93 -21.93 -36.93
N LEU A 369 -15.15 -21.98 -35.61
CA LEU A 369 -15.85 -20.93 -34.87
C LEU A 369 -14.94 -19.79 -34.40
N THR A 370 -13.66 -20.07 -34.15
CA THR A 370 -12.71 -19.06 -33.65
C THR A 370 -11.77 -18.52 -34.73
N ASN A 371 -11.73 -19.16 -35.90
CA ASN A 371 -10.74 -18.88 -36.94
C ASN A 371 -9.29 -18.95 -36.40
N ALA A 372 -9.05 -19.85 -35.44
CA ALA A 372 -7.73 -20.02 -34.86
C ALA A 372 -6.76 -20.60 -35.89
N PHE A 373 -5.50 -20.13 -35.86
CA PHE A 373 -4.44 -20.66 -36.72
C PHE A 373 -4.23 -22.16 -36.49
N ARG A 374 -4.30 -22.60 -35.23
CA ARG A 374 -4.23 -24.01 -34.86
C ARG A 374 -5.05 -24.29 -33.62
N VAL A 375 -5.81 -25.37 -33.63
CA VAL A 375 -6.49 -25.92 -32.46
C VAL A 375 -5.90 -27.27 -32.09
N THR A 376 -5.52 -27.45 -30.83
CA THR A 376 -4.93 -28.71 -30.33
C THR A 376 -5.68 -29.19 -29.09
N LYS A 377 -6.11 -30.45 -29.09
CA LYS A 377 -6.69 -31.09 -27.91
C LYS A 377 -5.58 -31.64 -27.02
N LEU A 378 -5.64 -31.37 -25.72
CA LEU A 378 -4.72 -31.88 -24.72
C LEU A 378 -5.51 -32.64 -23.63
N PRO A 379 -4.88 -33.63 -22.96
CA PRO A 379 -5.43 -34.18 -21.72
C PRO A 379 -5.63 -33.07 -20.68
N ASN A 380 -6.61 -33.22 -19.80
CA ASN A 380 -6.87 -32.26 -18.72
C ASN A 380 -5.84 -32.39 -17.59
N TYR A 381 -4.56 -32.14 -17.89
CA TYR A 381 -3.44 -32.19 -16.94
C TYR A 381 -2.79 -30.82 -16.77
N GLY A 382 -2.26 -30.50 -15.59
CA GLY A 382 -1.39 -29.36 -15.33
C GLY A 382 -1.95 -27.98 -15.66
N ARG A 383 -3.28 -27.83 -15.74
CA ARG A 383 -3.99 -26.58 -15.98
C ARG A 383 -3.41 -25.78 -17.18
N GLU A 384 -3.43 -24.45 -17.12
CA GLU A 384 -2.83 -23.58 -18.15
C GLU A 384 -1.30 -23.70 -18.22
N GLY A 385 -0.63 -24.00 -17.10
CA GLY A 385 0.83 -24.13 -17.05
C GLY A 385 1.37 -25.22 -17.99
N GLU A 386 0.74 -26.39 -17.99
CA GLU A 386 1.09 -27.47 -18.92
C GLU A 386 0.83 -27.10 -20.37
N THR A 387 -0.28 -26.40 -20.65
CA THR A 387 -0.60 -25.91 -22.00
C THR A 387 0.53 -25.02 -22.53
N TYR A 388 1.05 -24.12 -21.70
CA TYR A 388 2.12 -23.19 -22.09
C TYR A 388 3.43 -23.92 -22.34
N LEU A 389 3.81 -24.85 -21.45
CA LEU A 389 4.99 -25.70 -21.66
C LEU A 389 4.86 -26.53 -22.93
N GLN A 390 3.69 -27.14 -23.16
CA GLN A 390 3.44 -27.92 -24.36
C GLN A 390 3.58 -27.05 -25.63
N HIS A 391 3.07 -25.82 -25.62
CA HIS A 391 3.25 -24.90 -26.74
C HIS A 391 4.75 -24.58 -26.98
N ILE A 392 5.51 -24.26 -25.93
CA ILE A 392 6.94 -23.98 -26.02
C ILE A 392 7.69 -25.18 -26.63
N LEU A 393 7.39 -26.40 -26.18
CA LEU A 393 8.06 -27.62 -26.62
C LEU A 393 7.71 -27.97 -28.08
N LEU A 394 6.43 -27.88 -28.45
CA LEU A 394 5.99 -28.19 -29.82
C LEU A 394 6.52 -27.20 -30.84
N ASN A 395 6.69 -25.93 -30.46
CA ASN A 395 7.08 -24.85 -31.36
C ASN A 395 8.51 -24.37 -31.11
N TRP A 396 9.35 -25.15 -30.41
CA TRP A 396 10.69 -24.74 -29.97
C TRP A 396 11.55 -24.08 -31.06
N ASN A 397 11.46 -24.59 -32.28
CA ASN A 397 12.22 -24.12 -33.44
C ASN A 397 11.52 -22.99 -34.23
N SER A 398 10.23 -22.74 -33.97
CA SER A 398 9.36 -21.85 -34.73
C SER A 398 8.57 -20.87 -33.84
N LEU A 399 9.11 -20.52 -32.68
CA LEU A 399 8.53 -19.55 -31.75
C LEU A 399 8.41 -18.17 -32.43
N ALA A 400 7.27 -17.51 -32.30
CA ALA A 400 7.14 -16.12 -32.72
C ALA A 400 8.02 -15.18 -31.89
N LYS A 401 8.31 -13.99 -32.44
CA LYS A 401 9.12 -12.95 -31.76
C LYS A 401 8.61 -12.68 -30.35
N HIS A 402 7.29 -12.56 -30.20
CA HIS A 402 6.61 -12.54 -28.90
C HIS A 402 5.46 -13.53 -28.87
N THR A 403 5.20 -14.09 -27.68
CA THR A 403 4.06 -14.96 -27.42
C THR A 403 3.28 -14.42 -26.23
N LEU A 404 1.97 -14.20 -26.39
CA LEU A 404 1.04 -13.97 -25.30
C LEU A 404 0.50 -15.31 -24.81
N PHE A 405 0.72 -15.62 -23.54
CA PHE A 405 0.08 -16.75 -22.87
C PHE A 405 -1.09 -16.24 -22.04
N VAL A 406 -2.27 -16.82 -22.22
CA VAL A 406 -3.49 -16.42 -21.52
C VAL A 406 -4.49 -17.59 -21.41
N GLN A 407 -5.35 -17.54 -20.40
CA GLN A 407 -6.51 -18.44 -20.27
C GLN A 407 -7.68 -17.92 -21.11
N ALA A 408 -8.62 -18.81 -21.47
CA ALA A 408 -9.81 -18.44 -22.21
C ALA A 408 -10.75 -17.52 -21.40
N ASP A 409 -10.85 -17.72 -20.08
CA ASP A 409 -11.47 -16.75 -19.17
C ASP A 409 -10.39 -15.82 -18.60
N VAL A 410 -10.19 -14.68 -19.27
CA VAL A 410 -9.16 -13.72 -18.88
C VAL A 410 -9.48 -13.13 -17.51
N HIS A 411 -8.50 -13.17 -16.61
CA HIS A 411 -8.61 -12.51 -15.34
C HIS A 411 -8.38 -10.99 -15.47
N ASN A 412 -9.38 -10.20 -15.09
CA ASN A 412 -9.38 -8.73 -15.17
C ASN A 412 -9.22 -8.23 -16.62
N PRO A 413 -10.13 -8.60 -17.54
CA PRO A 413 -9.94 -8.39 -18.97
C PRO A 413 -9.71 -6.92 -19.32
N ARG A 414 -10.50 -6.02 -18.73
CA ARG A 414 -10.38 -4.57 -18.94
C ARG A 414 -8.98 -4.06 -18.63
N GLU A 415 -8.40 -4.51 -17.52
CA GLU A 415 -7.12 -4.01 -17.03
C GLU A 415 -5.92 -4.61 -17.76
N ILE A 416 -5.99 -5.87 -18.21
CA ILE A 416 -4.85 -6.50 -18.90
C ILE A 416 -4.59 -5.84 -20.26
N PHE A 417 -5.62 -5.47 -21.00
CA PHE A 417 -5.46 -4.86 -22.31
C PHE A 417 -4.92 -3.44 -22.21
N HIS A 418 -5.30 -2.71 -21.15
CA HIS A 418 -4.62 -1.45 -20.81
C HIS A 418 -3.14 -1.68 -20.49
N ARG A 419 -2.79 -2.73 -19.73
CA ARG A 419 -1.38 -3.06 -19.45
C ARG A 419 -0.59 -3.36 -20.73
N ILE A 420 -1.18 -4.08 -21.68
CA ILE A 420 -0.58 -4.32 -23.00
C ILE A 420 -0.42 -2.99 -23.74
N GLN A 421 -1.47 -2.17 -23.82
CA GLN A 421 -1.43 -0.87 -24.49
C GLN A 421 -0.35 0.06 -23.93
N ASP A 422 -0.21 0.09 -22.60
CA ASP A 422 0.64 1.05 -21.91
C ASP A 422 2.12 0.61 -21.88
N TYR A 423 2.40 -0.70 -21.89
CA TYR A 423 3.75 -1.23 -21.69
C TYR A 423 4.29 -2.07 -22.85
N TYR A 424 3.47 -2.73 -23.66
CA TYR A 424 4.00 -3.60 -24.71
C TYR A 424 4.79 -2.79 -25.75
N SER A 425 6.00 -3.25 -26.04
CA SER A 425 6.86 -2.71 -27.09
C SER A 425 7.20 -3.81 -28.08
N PRO A 426 6.75 -3.74 -29.35
CA PRO A 426 7.02 -4.74 -30.38
C PRO A 426 8.50 -5.02 -30.63
N ASN A 427 9.39 -4.14 -30.20
CA ASN A 427 10.83 -4.24 -30.43
C ASN A 427 11.64 -4.57 -29.18
N LYS A 428 11.11 -4.26 -27.99
CA LYS A 428 11.89 -4.32 -26.75
C LYS A 428 11.28 -5.19 -25.67
N THR A 429 10.02 -5.61 -25.76
CA THR A 429 9.41 -6.43 -24.71
C THR A 429 10.16 -7.76 -24.57
N GLY A 430 10.83 -7.95 -23.45
CA GLY A 430 11.40 -9.24 -23.07
C GLY A 430 10.35 -10.10 -22.39
N MET A 431 9.89 -9.68 -21.21
CA MET A 431 8.75 -10.31 -20.53
C MET A 431 7.91 -9.24 -19.84
N LEU A 432 6.62 -9.20 -20.17
CA LEU A 432 5.61 -8.34 -19.55
C LEU A 432 4.60 -9.21 -18.80
N SER A 433 4.59 -9.11 -17.47
CA SER A 433 3.57 -9.74 -16.64
C SER A 433 2.25 -8.97 -16.75
N LEU A 434 1.15 -9.70 -16.99
CA LEU A 434 -0.20 -9.15 -17.04
C LEU A 434 -1.01 -9.48 -15.77
N GLY A 435 -0.37 -10.13 -14.79
CA GLY A 435 -0.96 -10.47 -13.50
C GLY A 435 -0.93 -9.32 -12.49
N PHE A 436 -1.26 -9.64 -11.24
CA PHE A 436 -1.16 -8.69 -10.13
C PHE A 436 0.28 -8.23 -9.94
N SER A 437 0.46 -6.94 -9.68
CA SER A 437 1.77 -6.32 -9.54
C SER A 437 2.19 -6.18 -8.08
N GLY A 438 3.50 -6.22 -7.86
CA GLY A 438 4.17 -5.98 -6.57
C GLY A 438 3.87 -6.97 -5.49
N SER A 439 3.97 -8.24 -5.82
CA SER A 439 4.11 -9.30 -4.85
C SER A 439 5.50 -9.90 -5.06
N SER A 440 6.30 -9.88 -4.00
CA SER A 440 7.59 -10.55 -3.95
C SER A 440 7.65 -11.41 -2.70
N CYS A 441 8.57 -12.37 -2.68
CA CYS A 441 8.82 -13.21 -1.52
C CYS A 441 10.33 -13.37 -1.29
N SER A 442 10.75 -13.63 -0.06
CA SER A 442 12.11 -14.09 0.23
C SER A 442 12.24 -15.57 -0.11
N ILE A 443 13.39 -15.99 -0.63
CA ILE A 443 13.69 -17.39 -0.98
C ILE A 443 13.63 -18.32 0.24
N GLU A 444 13.97 -17.82 1.44
CA GLU A 444 14.01 -18.62 2.67
C GLU A 444 12.60 -18.98 3.18
N ASN A 445 11.63 -18.12 2.91
CA ASN A 445 10.24 -18.30 3.32
C ASN A 445 9.32 -17.74 2.24
N CYS A 446 9.34 -18.37 1.06
CA CYS A 446 8.61 -17.85 -0.07
C CYS A 446 7.16 -18.30 -0.03
N GLY A 447 6.24 -17.34 0.11
CA GLY A 447 4.82 -17.58 0.01
C GLY A 447 4.03 -16.33 -0.38
N ASP A 448 2.71 -16.50 -0.50
CA ASP A 448 1.78 -15.42 -0.80
C ASP A 448 0.59 -15.39 0.17
N ARG A 449 -0.18 -14.30 0.10
CA ARG A 449 -1.37 -14.07 0.94
C ARG A 449 -2.52 -15.05 0.71
N TRP A 450 -2.44 -15.90 -0.32
CA TRP A 450 -3.45 -16.92 -0.62
C TRP A 450 -3.05 -18.30 -0.08
N GLY A 451 -2.02 -18.36 0.77
CA GLY A 451 -1.56 -19.59 1.41
C GLY A 451 -0.71 -20.47 0.50
N TRP A 452 -0.29 -19.98 -0.67
CA TRP A 452 0.74 -20.66 -1.45
C TRP A 452 2.11 -20.43 -0.81
N TYR A 453 2.96 -21.45 -0.83
CA TYR A 453 4.35 -21.38 -0.40
C TYR A 453 5.17 -22.46 -1.10
N GLU A 454 6.48 -22.24 -1.18
CA GLU A 454 7.41 -23.17 -1.81
C GLU A 454 8.71 -23.33 -1.01
N ASP A 455 9.29 -24.53 -1.08
CA ASP A 455 10.53 -24.87 -0.39
C ASP A 455 11.74 -24.20 -1.05
N GLN A 456 12.66 -23.70 -0.21
CA GLN A 456 13.90 -23.06 -0.64
C GLN A 456 14.73 -23.95 -1.59
N ALA A 457 14.76 -25.26 -1.39
CA ALA A 457 15.49 -26.19 -2.25
C ALA A 457 14.90 -26.26 -3.66
N VAL A 458 13.58 -26.24 -3.80
CA VAL A 458 12.89 -26.23 -5.10
C VAL A 458 13.19 -24.92 -5.84
N LEU A 459 13.10 -23.79 -5.13
CA LEU A 459 13.41 -22.48 -5.71
C LEU A 459 14.86 -22.40 -6.17
N ASN A 460 15.81 -22.88 -5.35
CA ASN A 460 17.22 -22.91 -5.69
C ASN A 460 17.54 -23.79 -6.91
N ASP A 461 16.91 -24.96 -7.03
CA ASP A 461 17.07 -25.82 -8.22
C ASP A 461 16.58 -25.11 -9.49
N ILE A 462 15.41 -24.45 -9.43
CA ILE A 462 14.87 -23.68 -10.56
C ILE A 462 15.83 -22.54 -10.95
N CYS A 463 16.29 -21.75 -9.97
CA CYS A 463 17.24 -20.67 -10.21
C CYS A 463 18.54 -21.18 -10.85
N GLN A 464 19.06 -22.30 -10.34
CA GLN A 464 20.26 -22.91 -10.86
C GLN A 464 20.08 -23.37 -12.32
N ARG A 465 18.92 -23.92 -12.68
CA ARG A 465 18.64 -24.38 -14.04
C ARG A 465 18.38 -23.23 -15.03
N VAL A 466 17.78 -22.13 -14.56
CA VAL A 466 17.47 -20.94 -15.36
C VAL A 466 18.71 -20.04 -15.51
N GLY A 467 19.30 -19.60 -14.40
CA GLY A 467 20.39 -18.62 -14.35
C GLY A 467 21.79 -19.21 -14.21
N GLY A 468 21.92 -20.53 -14.02
CA GLY A 468 23.20 -21.20 -13.79
C GLY A 468 23.79 -21.00 -12.40
N LYS A 469 23.04 -20.38 -11.47
CA LYS A 469 23.45 -20.10 -10.08
C LYS A 469 22.23 -20.21 -9.16
N PRO A 470 22.39 -20.64 -7.90
CA PRO A 470 21.29 -20.60 -6.93
C PRO A 470 20.84 -19.16 -6.70
N CYS A 471 19.59 -18.98 -6.30
CA CYS A 471 19.10 -17.67 -5.90
C CYS A 471 19.70 -17.33 -4.53
N THR A 472 20.65 -16.39 -4.48
CA THR A 472 21.27 -15.96 -3.22
C THR A 472 20.72 -14.61 -2.80
N ASN A 473 20.20 -14.51 -1.57
CA ASN A 473 19.80 -13.26 -0.89
C ASN A 473 18.94 -12.30 -1.74
N THR A 474 18.02 -12.83 -2.53
CA THR A 474 17.19 -12.05 -3.47
C THR A 474 15.71 -12.26 -3.20
N ASN A 475 14.93 -11.19 -3.26
CA ASN A 475 13.48 -11.29 -3.31
C ASN A 475 13.05 -11.73 -4.71
N LEU A 476 12.20 -12.76 -4.79
CA LEU A 476 11.65 -13.24 -6.05
C LEU A 476 10.36 -12.48 -6.36
N LEU A 477 10.28 -11.89 -7.55
CA LEU A 477 9.01 -11.38 -8.08
C LEU A 477 8.09 -12.56 -8.43
N LEU A 478 6.89 -12.54 -7.85
CA LEU A 478 5.86 -13.54 -8.13
C LEU A 478 4.99 -13.10 -9.30
N SER A 479 4.69 -14.03 -10.21
CA SER A 479 3.65 -13.87 -11.24
C SER A 479 2.31 -14.42 -10.76
N TYR A 480 1.21 -13.98 -11.38
CA TYR A 480 -0.15 -14.43 -11.04
C TYR A 480 -0.99 -14.59 -12.29
N LYS A 481 -2.03 -15.42 -12.19
CA LYS A 481 -3.07 -15.63 -13.20
C LYS A 481 -2.59 -16.25 -14.52
N GLY A 482 -1.33 -16.68 -14.58
CA GLY A 482 -0.78 -17.33 -15.77
C GLY A 482 -0.93 -16.49 -17.05
N GLN A 483 -0.86 -15.16 -16.97
CA GLN A 483 -1.04 -14.27 -18.12
C GLN A 483 0.15 -13.34 -18.29
N PHE A 484 0.86 -13.48 -19.41
CA PHE A 484 2.08 -12.72 -19.70
C PHE A 484 2.44 -12.74 -21.19
N ILE A 485 3.19 -11.73 -21.62
CA ILE A 485 3.85 -11.69 -22.94
C ILE A 485 5.33 -11.96 -22.72
N VAL A 486 5.93 -12.81 -23.54
CA VAL A 486 7.37 -13.09 -23.49
C VAL A 486 7.99 -13.22 -24.88
N SER A 487 9.26 -12.83 -25.00
CA SER A 487 10.04 -12.95 -26.22
C SER A 487 10.55 -14.38 -26.44
N ALA A 488 10.73 -14.77 -27.71
CA ALA A 488 11.40 -16.04 -28.03
C ALA A 488 12.84 -16.09 -27.48
N LYS A 489 13.55 -14.96 -27.43
CA LYS A 489 14.92 -14.86 -26.89
C LYS A 489 15.00 -15.34 -25.44
N ARG A 490 13.98 -15.00 -24.62
CA ARG A 490 13.90 -15.42 -23.22
C ARG A 490 13.43 -16.86 -23.07
N ILE A 491 12.42 -17.27 -23.83
CA ILE A 491 11.99 -18.68 -23.83
C ILE A 491 13.19 -19.58 -24.14
N ARG A 492 13.94 -19.25 -25.20
CA ARG A 492 15.07 -20.08 -25.68
C ARG A 492 16.35 -19.97 -24.88
N ALA A 493 16.48 -18.95 -24.04
CA ALA A 493 17.60 -18.83 -23.13
C ALA A 493 17.63 -19.93 -22.06
N VAL A 494 16.45 -20.41 -21.68
CA VAL A 494 16.29 -21.55 -20.79
C VAL A 494 16.38 -22.81 -21.63
N ARG A 495 17.13 -23.81 -21.17
CA ARG A 495 17.31 -25.05 -21.95
C ARG A 495 15.98 -25.77 -22.17
N ARG A 496 15.78 -26.31 -23.38
CA ARG A 496 14.57 -27.07 -23.74
C ARG A 496 14.27 -28.20 -22.74
N GLU A 497 15.30 -28.95 -22.33
CA GLU A 497 15.16 -30.07 -21.39
C GLU A 497 14.57 -29.63 -20.03
N PHE A 498 14.75 -28.36 -19.65
CA PHE A 498 14.13 -27.85 -18.43
C PHE A 498 12.62 -27.68 -18.56
N TYR A 499 12.13 -27.21 -19.72
CA TYR A 499 10.69 -27.18 -19.99
C TYR A 499 10.08 -28.59 -20.05
N GLU A 500 10.81 -29.56 -20.62
CA GLU A 500 10.41 -30.98 -20.60
C GLU A 500 10.32 -31.50 -19.16
N TYR A 501 11.33 -31.19 -18.33
CA TYR A 501 11.33 -31.52 -16.90
C TYR A 501 10.13 -30.91 -16.15
N LEU A 502 9.86 -29.60 -16.33
CA LEU A 502 8.73 -28.94 -15.68
C LEU A 502 7.40 -29.55 -16.11
N ARG A 503 7.27 -29.93 -17.38
CA ARG A 503 6.06 -30.55 -17.90
C ARG A 503 5.87 -31.96 -17.33
N THR A 504 6.92 -32.78 -17.35
CA THR A 504 6.90 -34.11 -16.73
C THR A 504 6.55 -33.99 -15.25
N ALA A 505 7.10 -32.99 -14.56
CA ALA A 505 6.81 -32.78 -13.14
C ALA A 505 5.30 -32.66 -12.86
N MET A 506 4.54 -32.00 -13.74
CA MET A 506 3.08 -31.80 -13.59
C MET A 506 2.19 -32.89 -14.18
N THR A 507 2.72 -33.72 -15.10
CA THR A 507 1.90 -34.61 -15.94
C THR A 507 2.15 -36.08 -15.70
N ASP A 508 3.29 -36.44 -15.13
CA ASP A 508 3.61 -37.81 -14.77
C ASP A 508 3.11 -38.07 -13.33
N PRO A 509 2.10 -38.94 -13.11
CA PRO A 509 1.64 -39.26 -11.76
C PRO A 509 2.72 -39.87 -10.87
N GLU A 510 3.82 -40.39 -11.44
CA GLU A 510 4.95 -40.92 -10.68
C GLU A 510 6.03 -39.88 -10.35
N SER A 511 5.87 -38.63 -10.80
CA SER A 511 6.78 -37.52 -10.52
C SER A 511 6.85 -37.17 -9.03
N TRP A 512 7.99 -36.60 -8.62
CA TRP A 512 8.23 -36.07 -7.28
C TRP A 512 7.19 -35.03 -6.86
N ALA A 513 6.64 -34.27 -7.82
CA ALA A 513 5.70 -33.19 -7.55
C ALA A 513 4.28 -33.66 -7.15
N HIS A 514 4.00 -34.96 -7.29
CA HIS A 514 2.74 -35.60 -6.88
C HIS A 514 2.90 -36.48 -5.63
N LYS A 515 4.03 -36.39 -4.94
CA LYS A 515 4.41 -37.30 -3.85
C LYS A 515 4.90 -36.54 -2.61
N GLU A 516 4.84 -37.21 -1.46
CA GLU A 516 5.54 -36.72 -0.27
C GLU A 516 7.07 -36.88 -0.45
N PRO A 517 7.89 -35.97 0.10
CA PRO A 517 7.53 -34.91 1.05
C PRO A 517 7.10 -33.57 0.40
N TYR A 518 7.01 -33.48 -0.94
CA TYR A 518 6.72 -32.21 -1.61
C TYR A 518 5.30 -31.69 -1.33
N LEU A 519 4.33 -32.59 -1.28
CA LEU A 519 2.93 -32.22 -1.07
C LEU A 519 2.69 -31.62 0.31
N GLN A 520 3.34 -32.13 1.36
CA GLN A 520 3.15 -31.69 2.74
C GLN A 520 1.66 -31.73 3.16
N GLY A 521 0.95 -32.77 2.74
CA GLY A 521 -0.49 -32.91 2.96
C GLY A 521 -1.39 -31.99 2.12
N ARG A 522 -0.85 -31.20 1.18
CA ARG A 522 -1.64 -30.38 0.24
C ARG A 522 -2.38 -31.28 -0.75
N LYS A 523 -3.61 -30.89 -1.10
CA LYS A 523 -4.43 -31.62 -2.08
C LYS A 523 -3.79 -31.52 -3.46
N ASP A 524 -3.65 -32.66 -4.13
CA ASP A 524 -3.02 -32.76 -5.43
C ASP A 524 -3.84 -33.63 -6.40
N SER A 525 -3.72 -33.34 -7.70
CA SER A 525 -4.36 -34.10 -8.78
C SER A 525 -3.69 -33.75 -10.10
N LEU A 526 -3.77 -34.63 -11.11
CA LEU A 526 -3.17 -34.34 -12.42
C LEU A 526 -3.81 -33.11 -13.10
N ASN A 527 -5.11 -32.86 -12.93
CA ASN A 527 -5.79 -31.70 -13.52
C ASN A 527 -5.55 -30.39 -12.75
N ALA A 528 -5.28 -30.46 -11.44
CA ALA A 528 -4.92 -29.32 -10.61
C ALA A 528 -3.72 -29.69 -9.71
N PRO A 529 -2.51 -29.80 -10.27
CA PRO A 529 -1.35 -30.22 -9.50
C PRO A 529 -0.85 -29.09 -8.62
N GLN A 530 -0.33 -29.43 -7.45
CA GLN A 530 0.23 -28.45 -6.52
C GLN A 530 1.37 -27.65 -7.17
N PHE A 531 2.23 -28.35 -7.92
CA PHE A 531 3.33 -27.72 -8.66
C PHE A 531 2.85 -26.82 -9.81
N GLY A 532 1.61 -27.00 -10.31
CA GLY A 532 1.01 -26.08 -11.28
C GLY A 532 0.80 -24.68 -10.69
N TYR A 533 0.39 -24.60 -9.42
CA TYR A 533 0.30 -23.32 -8.71
C TYR A 533 1.68 -22.69 -8.50
N THR A 534 2.69 -23.49 -8.18
CA THR A 534 4.09 -23.03 -8.11
C THR A 534 4.56 -22.46 -9.45
N LEU A 535 4.31 -23.17 -10.55
CA LEU A 535 4.70 -22.71 -11.88
C LEU A 535 4.04 -21.37 -12.24
N GLU A 536 2.76 -21.18 -11.89
CA GLU A 536 2.04 -19.91 -12.07
C GLU A 536 2.77 -18.73 -11.39
N ARG A 537 3.37 -18.95 -10.20
CA ARG A 537 4.12 -17.93 -9.44
C ARG A 537 5.52 -17.67 -9.97
N LEU A 538 6.09 -18.62 -10.70
CA LEU A 538 7.50 -18.60 -11.09
C LEU A 538 7.75 -18.27 -12.56
N TRP A 539 6.72 -17.93 -13.36
CA TRP A 539 6.93 -17.52 -14.76
C TRP A 539 7.90 -16.34 -14.90
N SER A 540 7.82 -15.36 -13.99
CA SER A 540 8.76 -14.23 -13.94
C SER A 540 10.19 -14.69 -13.71
N LEU A 541 10.42 -15.64 -12.80
CA LEU A 541 11.74 -16.21 -12.56
C LEU A 541 12.24 -17.01 -13.77
N ILE A 542 11.41 -17.90 -14.31
CA ILE A 542 11.76 -18.77 -15.45
C ILE A 542 12.16 -17.94 -16.67
N MET A 543 11.44 -16.86 -16.95
CA MET A 543 11.73 -15.97 -18.07
C MET A 543 12.82 -14.93 -17.74
N GLN A 544 13.55 -15.10 -16.64
CA GLN A 544 14.65 -14.24 -16.19
C GLN A 544 14.21 -12.77 -16.04
N CYS A 545 13.00 -12.56 -15.54
CA CYS A 545 12.38 -11.27 -15.34
C CYS A 545 11.75 -11.17 -13.95
N SER A 546 12.59 -11.33 -12.93
CA SER A 546 12.19 -11.34 -11.53
C SER A 546 12.93 -10.31 -10.69
N SER A 547 13.33 -9.17 -11.27
CA SER A 547 14.00 -8.12 -10.52
C SER A 547 13.06 -7.52 -9.49
N GLU A 548 13.62 -7.19 -8.31
CA GLU A 548 12.87 -6.56 -7.23
C GLU A 548 12.34 -5.18 -7.64
N GLU A 549 13.03 -4.50 -8.55
CA GLU A 549 12.59 -3.22 -9.11
C GLU A 549 11.20 -3.28 -9.73
N LEU A 550 10.89 -4.34 -10.47
CA LEU A 550 9.56 -4.53 -11.04
C LEU A 550 8.50 -4.71 -9.96
N ALA A 551 8.87 -5.36 -8.84
CA ALA A 551 7.96 -5.57 -7.73
C ALA A 551 7.53 -4.23 -7.12
N TRP A 552 8.36 -3.20 -7.07
CA TRP A 552 7.98 -1.90 -6.48
C TRP A 552 7.67 -0.80 -7.50
N LYS A 553 8.18 -0.83 -8.74
CA LYS A 553 7.85 0.16 -9.79
C LYS A 553 6.51 -0.11 -10.50
N CYS A 554 6.15 -1.37 -10.74
CA CYS A 554 4.99 -1.68 -11.58
C CYS A 554 3.66 -1.25 -10.94
N PRO A 555 2.90 -0.29 -11.51
CA PRO A 555 1.59 0.10 -11.00
C PRO A 555 0.61 -1.06 -10.86
N THR A 556 -0.45 -0.87 -10.07
CA THR A 556 -1.58 -1.81 -10.09
C THR A 556 -2.26 -1.79 -11.44
N LEU A 557 -2.99 -2.86 -11.72
CA LEU A 557 -3.85 -2.97 -12.90
C LEU A 557 -4.87 -1.82 -13.00
N LEU A 558 -5.33 -1.28 -11.86
CA LEU A 558 -6.25 -0.15 -11.80
C LEU A 558 -5.57 1.19 -12.15
N SER A 559 -4.38 1.44 -11.61
CA SER A 559 -3.68 2.72 -11.80
C SER A 559 -3.09 2.88 -13.20
N ARG A 560 -2.98 1.79 -13.97
CA ARG A 560 -2.42 1.73 -15.34
C ARG A 560 -0.94 2.09 -15.40
N THR A 561 -0.59 3.36 -15.22
CA THR A 561 0.77 3.91 -15.30
C THR A 561 1.12 4.63 -13.99
N ARG A 562 2.40 5.00 -13.82
CA ARG A 562 2.85 5.90 -12.75
C ARG A 562 3.45 7.17 -13.34
N ARG A 563 3.36 8.28 -12.61
CA ARG A 563 4.03 9.53 -13.01
C ARG A 563 5.54 9.35 -12.96
N GLY A 564 6.22 9.81 -14.01
CA GLY A 564 7.67 9.56 -14.18
C GLY A 564 8.01 8.09 -14.39
N GLY A 565 7.02 7.26 -14.72
CA GLY A 565 7.20 5.88 -15.13
C GLY A 565 7.60 5.75 -16.59
N ASP A 566 8.13 4.58 -16.93
CA ASP A 566 8.49 4.22 -18.29
C ASP A 566 8.16 2.75 -18.57
N LEU A 567 8.52 2.28 -19.76
CA LEU A 567 8.25 0.90 -20.19
C LEU A 567 8.87 -0.15 -19.26
N THR A 568 9.94 0.16 -18.53
CA THR A 568 10.65 -0.77 -17.65
C THR A 568 9.94 -1.02 -16.32
N ASP A 569 8.91 -0.24 -15.97
CA ASP A 569 8.28 -0.39 -14.65
C ASP A 569 7.60 -1.75 -14.45
N CYS A 570 7.06 -2.35 -15.52
CA CYS A 570 6.26 -3.58 -15.46
C CYS A 570 6.81 -4.74 -16.28
N GLN A 571 7.97 -4.57 -16.91
CA GLN A 571 8.51 -5.58 -17.80
C GLN A 571 10.04 -5.52 -17.83
N CYS A 572 10.66 -6.64 -18.18
CA CYS A 572 12.05 -6.64 -18.59
C CYS A 572 12.12 -6.39 -20.09
N LEU A 573 13.07 -5.57 -20.50
CA LEU A 573 13.34 -5.32 -21.90
C LEU A 573 14.44 -6.23 -22.44
N ASP A 574 14.36 -6.52 -23.72
CA ASP A 574 15.39 -7.21 -24.50
C ASP A 574 16.07 -6.21 -25.46
N PRO A 575 17.35 -6.45 -25.83
CA PRO A 575 18.11 -5.60 -26.74
C PRO A 575 17.65 -5.70 -28.19
#